data_AF-A0A536HD09-F1
#
_entry.id   AF-A0A536HD09-F1
#
_cell.length_a   1.000
_cell.length_b   1.000
_cell.length_c   1.000
_cell.angle_alpha   90.00
_cell.angle_beta   90.00
_cell.angle_gamma   90.00
#
_symmetry.space_group_name_H-M   'P 1'
#
loop_
_entity.id
_entity.type
_entity.pdbx_description
1 polymer ?
#
loop_
_entity_poly.entity_id
_entity_poly.type
_entity_poly.pdbx_seq_one_letter_code
_entity_poly.pdbx_strand_id
1 'polypeptide(L)'
;MTDVNRDRLLDDLRALSTIGAQPDGGVDRLAWSDADLAGRRWYAERIREAGLEPRVDAALNVFGHIAGSAGPWLLTGSHLDSVPDGGRLDGAYGAVAALEVL
;
A
#
# COMPACT_ATOMS: atom_id res chain seq x y z
N MET A 1 12.66 -15.25 -13.58
CA MET A 1 11.36 -15.84 -13.18
C MET A 1 10.63 -14.73 -12.46
N THR A 2 9.54 -14.24 -13.04
CA THR A 2 8.72 -13.12 -12.53
C THR A 2 7.63 -13.67 -11.62
N ASP A 3 8.03 -14.41 -10.59
CA ASP A 3 7.08 -14.98 -9.64
C ASP A 3 6.92 -14.05 -8.45
N VAL A 4 5.66 -13.88 -8.04
CA VAL A 4 5.29 -13.19 -6.80
C VAL A 4 5.95 -13.88 -5.61
N ASN A 5 6.63 -13.11 -4.75
CA ASN A 5 7.12 -13.61 -3.47
C ASN A 5 5.97 -13.61 -2.46
N ARG A 6 5.39 -14.80 -2.26
CA ARG A 6 4.28 -15.01 -1.32
C ARG A 6 4.59 -14.50 0.09
N ASP A 7 5.78 -14.78 0.61
CA ASP A 7 6.10 -14.48 2.00
C ASP A 7 6.22 -12.97 2.20
N ARG A 8 6.89 -12.27 1.27
CA ARG A 8 6.98 -10.81 1.28
C ARG A 8 5.61 -10.16 1.18
N LEU A 9 4.76 -10.60 0.26
CA LEU A 9 3.38 -10.11 0.13
C LEU A 9 2.58 -10.27 1.43
N LEU A 10 2.63 -11.47 2.02
CA LEU A 10 1.89 -11.75 3.26
C LEU A 10 2.46 -10.97 4.46
N ASP A 11 3.77 -10.78 4.53
CA ASP A 11 4.40 -10.01 5.59
C ASP A 11 4.10 -8.52 5.47
N ASP A 12 4.09 -7.96 4.27
CA ASP A 12 3.68 -6.58 4.03
C ASP A 12 2.20 -6.35 4.36
N LEU A 13 1.31 -7.29 4.01
CA LEU A 13 -0.10 -7.22 4.40
C LEU A 13 -0.28 -7.29 5.92
N ARG A 14 0.49 -8.15 6.60
CA ARG A 14 0.49 -8.21 8.08
C ARG A 14 0.98 -6.90 8.67
N ALA A 15 2.08 -6.34 8.17
CA ALA A 15 2.64 -5.08 8.65
C ALA A 15 1.64 -3.92 8.48
N LEU A 16 1.07 -3.75 7.29
CA LEU A 16 0.04 -2.73 7.03
C LEU A 16 -1.19 -2.92 7.91
N SER A 17 -1.60 -4.17 8.19
CA SER A 17 -2.76 -4.44 9.04
C SER A 17 -2.60 -4.01 10.50
N THR A 18 -1.36 -3.79 10.97
CA THR A 18 -1.11 -3.25 12.32
C THR A 18 -1.42 -1.75 12.42
N ILE A 19 -1.49 -1.05 11.29
CA ILE A 19 -1.75 0.39 11.25
C ILE A 19 -3.26 0.61 11.23
N GLY A 20 -3.80 1.09 12.36
CA GLY A 20 -5.25 1.20 12.58
C GLY A 20 -5.88 -0.05 13.18
N ALA A 21 -5.08 -1.03 13.63
CA ALA A 21 -5.59 -2.28 14.17
C ALA A 21 -6.49 -2.07 15.40
N GLN A 22 -7.61 -2.82 15.42
CA GLN A 22 -8.55 -2.86 16.54
C GLN A 22 -8.42 -4.15 17.37
N PRO A 23 -8.81 -4.14 18.66
CA PRO A 23 -8.70 -5.31 19.54
C PRO A 23 -9.46 -6.56 19.06
N ASP A 24 -10.51 -6.38 18.26
CA ASP A 24 -11.32 -7.45 17.68
C ASP A 24 -10.72 -8.05 16.39
N GLY A 25 -9.59 -7.48 15.93
CA GLY A 25 -8.87 -7.90 14.75
C GLY A 25 -9.22 -7.13 13.48
N GLY A 26 -10.16 -6.19 13.54
CA GLY A 26 -10.48 -5.23 12.47
C GLY A 26 -9.41 -4.15 12.29
N VAL A 27 -9.65 -3.25 11.32
CA VAL A 27 -8.79 -2.13 10.99
C VAL A 27 -9.62 -0.87 10.80
N ASP A 28 -9.32 0.15 11.60
CA ASP A 28 -9.83 1.51 11.48
C ASP A 28 -8.75 2.41 10.89
N ARG A 29 -8.82 2.61 9.57
CA ARG A 29 -7.91 3.47 8.84
C ARG A 29 -8.71 4.39 7.92
N LEU A 30 -9.64 5.15 8.51
CA LEU A 30 -10.47 6.09 7.74
C LEU A 30 -9.60 7.11 7.00
N ALA A 31 -10.01 7.47 5.78
CA ALA A 31 -9.30 8.46 4.97
C ALA A 31 -8.98 9.75 5.75
N TRP A 32 -7.75 10.23 5.61
CA TRP A 32 -7.17 11.40 6.29
C TRP A 32 -7.02 11.31 7.81
N SER A 33 -7.38 10.19 8.44
CA SER A 33 -7.02 9.94 9.84
C SER A 33 -5.50 9.80 10.01
N ASP A 34 -5.01 9.92 11.25
CA ASP A 34 -3.60 9.67 11.56
C ASP A 34 -3.16 8.25 11.14
N ALA A 35 -4.06 7.26 11.24
CA ALA A 35 -3.81 5.91 10.78
C ALA A 35 -3.67 5.83 9.25
N ASP A 36 -4.50 6.55 8.48
CA ASP A 36 -4.37 6.60 7.02
C ASP A 36 -3.07 7.29 6.61
N LEU A 37 -2.75 8.43 7.22
CA LEU A 37 -1.49 9.13 6.98
C LEU A 37 -0.28 8.26 7.35
N ALA A 38 -0.36 7.45 8.40
CA ALA A 38 0.67 6.47 8.76
C ALA A 38 0.77 5.34 7.72
N GLY A 39 -0.37 4.82 7.24
CA GLY A 39 -0.42 3.80 6.18
C GLY A 39 0.20 4.27 4.87
N ARG A 40 -0.10 5.51 4.46
CA ARG A 40 0.51 6.15 3.27
C ARG A 40 2.01 6.33 3.41
N ARG A 41 2.50 6.75 4.58
CA ARG A 41 3.94 6.85 4.86
C ARG A 41 4.62 5.48 4.83
N TRP A 42 3.99 4.47 5.43
CA TRP A 42 4.48 3.10 5.39
C TRP A 42 4.59 2.59 3.95
N TYR A 43 3.57 2.84 3.13
CA TYR A 43 3.55 2.40 1.74
C TYR A 43 4.59 3.12 0.88
N ALA A 44 4.76 4.43 1.07
CA ALA A 44 5.84 5.20 0.44
C ALA A 44 7.23 4.64 0.80
N GLU A 45 7.42 4.18 2.03
CA GLU A 45 8.69 3.55 2.44
C GLU A 45 8.88 2.16 1.80
N ARG A 46 7.83 1.34 1.68
CA ARG A 46 7.93 0.07 0.93
C ARG A 46 8.31 0.30 -0.52
N ILE A 47 7.76 1.33 -1.17
CA ILE A 47 8.16 1.72 -2.53
C ILE A 47 9.65 2.06 -2.58
N ARG A 48 10.16 2.81 -1.59
CA ARG A 48 11.58 3.16 -1.49
C ARG A 48 12.47 1.94 -1.30
N GLU A 49 12.07 1.00 -0.45
CA GLU A 49 12.81 -0.25 -0.22
C GLU A 49 12.81 -1.18 -1.43
N ALA A 50 11.77 -1.12 -2.28
CA ALA A 50 11.76 -1.76 -3.59
C ALA A 50 12.70 -1.08 -4.61
N GLY A 51 13.43 -0.02 -4.22
CA GLY A 51 14.37 0.70 -5.07
C GLY A 51 13.72 1.71 -6.01
N LEU A 52 12.47 2.10 -5.75
CA LEU A 52 11.71 3.08 -6.53
C LEU A 52 11.61 4.40 -5.78
N GLU A 53 11.41 5.52 -6.48
CA GLU A 53 11.15 6.81 -5.82
C GLU A 53 9.65 7.02 -5.62
N PRO A 54 9.15 7.07 -4.36
CA PRO A 54 7.76 7.36 -4.09
C PRO A 54 7.42 8.81 -4.45
N ARG A 55 6.30 9.02 -5.12
CA ARG A 55 5.71 10.35 -5.34
C ARG A 55 4.38 10.46 -4.62
N VAL A 56 4.14 11.61 -4.01
CA VAL A 56 2.88 11.95 -3.35
C VAL A 56 2.31 13.18 -4.03
N ASP A 57 1.06 13.10 -4.48
CA ASP A 57 0.36 14.23 -5.10
C ASP A 57 -0.35 15.12 -4.05
N ALA A 58 -1.01 16.17 -4.51
CA ALA A 58 -1.73 17.11 -3.64
C ALA A 58 -2.94 16.49 -2.92
N ALA A 59 -3.47 15.36 -3.40
CA ALA A 59 -4.54 14.60 -2.77
C ALA A 59 -4.02 13.47 -1.87
N LEU A 60 -2.69 13.41 -1.66
CA LEU A 60 -1.97 12.39 -0.90
C LEU A 60 -2.03 10.98 -1.51
N ASN A 61 -2.35 10.85 -2.79
CA ASN A 61 -2.16 9.58 -3.48
C ASN A 61 -0.66 9.26 -3.54
N VAL A 62 -0.31 8.00 -3.31
CA VAL A 62 1.09 7.53 -3.28
C VAL A 62 1.35 6.68 -4.50
N PHE A 63 2.36 7.06 -5.28
CA PHE A 63 2.74 6.40 -6.54
C PHE A 63 4.17 5.91 -6.47
N GLY A 64 4.41 4.68 -6.93
CA GLY A 64 5.73 4.18 -7.31
C GLY A 64 5.77 3.97 -8.83
N HIS A 65 6.88 4.31 -9.47
CA HIS A 65 7.05 4.09 -10.90
C HIS A 65 8.51 3.75 -11.24
N ILE A 66 8.70 3.00 -12.32
CA ILE A 66 10.02 2.63 -12.83
C ILE A 66 10.64 3.86 -13.50
N ALA A 67 11.78 4.32 -12.98
CA ALA A 67 12.47 5.47 -13.53
C ALA A 67 12.89 5.24 -15.00
N GLY A 68 12.74 6.26 -15.84
CA GLY A 68 13.16 6.21 -17.24
C GLY A 68 12.19 5.47 -18.19
N SER A 69 11.02 5.01 -17.71
CA SER A 69 9.99 4.46 -18.61
C SER A 69 9.39 5.55 -19.51
N ALA A 70 9.28 5.28 -20.81
CA ALA A 70 8.67 6.18 -21.80
C ALA A 70 7.37 5.59 -22.38
N GLY A 71 6.47 6.47 -22.83
CA GLY A 71 5.17 6.06 -23.40
C GLY A 71 4.05 5.98 -22.35
N PRO A 72 2.90 5.37 -22.70
CA PRO A 72 1.77 5.24 -21.78
C PRO A 72 2.13 4.32 -20.60
N TRP A 73 1.63 4.65 -19.42
CA TRP A 73 1.85 3.86 -18.21
C TRP A 73 0.70 2.89 -17.98
N LEU A 74 1.03 1.65 -17.63
CA LEU A 74 0.08 0.72 -17.00
C LEU A 74 0.11 1.00 -15.50
N LEU A 75 -1.01 1.48 -14.96
CA LEU A 75 -1.16 1.73 -13.54
C LEU A 75 -1.96 0.60 -12.89
N THR A 76 -1.43 0.04 -11.81
CA THR A 76 -2.12 -0.90 -10.93
C THR A 76 -2.03 -0.38 -9.50
N GLY A 77 -3.04 -0.69 -8.69
CA GLY A 77 -3.15 -0.22 -7.32
C GLY A 77 -4.56 -0.40 -6.77
N SER A 78 -4.80 0.16 -5.60
CA SER A 78 -6.09 0.19 -4.93
C SER A 78 -6.08 1.29 -3.87
N HIS A 79 -6.84 1.15 -2.79
CA HIS A 79 -6.85 2.07 -1.66
C HIS A 79 -6.20 1.46 -0.41
N LEU A 80 -5.75 2.30 0.52
CA LEU A 80 -5.25 1.85 1.82
C LEU A 80 -6.25 2.12 2.94
N ASP A 81 -7.12 3.12 2.81
CA ASP A 81 -8.10 3.43 3.84
C ASP A 81 -9.13 2.30 4.00
N SER A 82 -9.75 2.27 5.17
CA SER A 82 -10.82 1.34 5.52
C SER A 82 -12.01 2.06 6.13
N VAL A 83 -13.14 1.36 6.11
CA VAL A 83 -14.30 1.69 6.96
C VAL A 83 -14.01 1.33 8.42
N PRO A 84 -14.76 1.86 9.40
CA PRO A 84 -14.74 1.38 10.77
C PRO A 84 -14.96 -0.14 10.85
N ASP A 85 -14.20 -0.82 11.70
CA ASP A 85 -14.13 -2.26 11.87
C ASP A 85 -13.89 -3.01 10.55
N GLY A 86 -13.13 -2.38 9.64
CA GLY A 86 -12.84 -2.89 8.31
C GLY A 86 -11.99 -4.17 8.32
N GLY A 87 -12.09 -4.95 7.24
CA GLY A 87 -11.23 -6.11 7.03
C GLY A 87 -9.79 -5.72 6.69
N ARG A 88 -8.84 -6.64 6.92
CA ARG A 88 -7.41 -6.39 6.67
C ARG A 88 -7.00 -6.37 5.20
N LEU A 89 -7.88 -6.83 4.30
CA LEU A 89 -7.54 -7.11 2.90
C LEU A 89 -8.23 -6.18 1.91
N ASP A 90 -9.40 -5.63 2.25
CA ASP A 90 -10.14 -4.75 1.34
C ASP A 90 -9.34 -3.48 1.04
N GLY A 91 -9.17 -3.17 -0.24
CA GLY A 91 -8.21 -2.18 -0.74
C GLY A 91 -6.74 -2.57 -0.58
N ALA A 92 -6.32 -2.77 0.68
CA ALA A 92 -4.94 -3.01 1.09
C ALA A 92 -4.26 -4.12 0.28
N TYR A 93 -4.98 -5.22 0.00
CA TYR A 93 -4.46 -6.31 -0.83
C TYR A 93 -4.05 -5.84 -2.23
N GLY A 94 -4.92 -5.09 -2.90
CA GLY A 94 -4.64 -4.63 -4.27
C GLY A 94 -3.47 -3.66 -4.33
N ALA A 95 -3.31 -2.79 -3.33
CA ALA A 95 -2.19 -1.87 -3.25
C ALA A 95 -0.86 -2.61 -3.01
N VAL A 96 -0.79 -3.50 -2.01
CA VAL A 96 0.46 -4.24 -1.72
C VAL A 96 0.80 -5.21 -2.87
N ALA A 97 -0.20 -5.90 -3.43
CA ALA A 97 0.02 -6.78 -4.59
C ALA A 97 0.51 -6.02 -5.83
N ALA A 98 0.09 -4.76 -6.02
CA ALA A 98 0.59 -3.92 -7.11
C ALA A 98 2.09 -3.62 -6.97
N LEU A 99 2.57 -3.37 -5.74
CA LEU A 99 4.00 -3.19 -5.50
C LEU A 99 4.78 -4.50 -5.64
N GLU A 100 4.22 -5.63 -5.22
CA GLU A 100 4.85 -6.95 -5.30
C GLU A 100 5.14 -7.42 -6.73
N VAL A 101 4.44 -6.86 -7.72
CA VAL A 101 4.68 -7.12 -9.14
C VAL A 101 5.95 -6.42 -9.67
N LEU A 102 6.45 -5.41 -8.95
CA LEU A 102 7.66 -4.64 -9.28
C LEU A 102 8.90 -5.19 -8.58
#